data_AF-A0A426JJZ4-F1
#
_entry.id   AF-A0A426JJZ4-F1
#
_cell.length_a   1.000
_cell.length_b   1.000
_cell.length_c   1.000
_cell.angle_alpha   90.00
_cell.angle_beta   90.00
_cell.angle_gamma   90.00
#
_symmetry.space_group_name_H-M   'P 1'
#
loop_
_entity.id
_entity.type
_entity.pdbx_description
1 polymer ?
#
loop_
_entity_poly.entity_id
_entity_poly.type
_entity_poly.pdbx_seq_one_letter_code
_entity_poly.pdbx_strand_id
1 'polypeptide(L)'
;MAKQVIWSLRAQNDRIAILEYWIKRNKSNEYSKKLNNLFKEAIKLIAEHPEIGKPTDKYDARIKIVRDYLIIYEIKKENINILSIWDSRQNPEKIKFLLRK
;
A
#
# COMPACT_ATOMS: atom_id res chain seq x y z
N MET A 1 -12.66 1.27 -17.65
CA MET A 1 -11.28 0.81 -17.92
C MET A 1 -10.45 1.01 -16.67
N ALA A 2 -9.57 0.07 -16.34
CA ALA A 2 -8.67 0.22 -15.19
C ALA A 2 -7.63 1.33 -15.45
N LYS A 3 -7.37 2.18 -14.46
CA LYS A 3 -6.33 3.21 -14.56
C LYS A 3 -4.93 2.59 -14.48
N GLN A 4 -3.94 3.21 -15.14
CA GLN A 4 -2.55 2.84 -14.97
C GLN A 4 -2.11 3.05 -13.53
N VAL A 5 -1.36 2.09 -12.95
CA VAL A 5 -0.83 2.19 -11.59
C VAL A 5 0.67 2.47 -11.65
N ILE A 6 1.10 3.55 -10.98
CA ILE A 6 2.51 3.94 -10.84
C ILE A 6 2.90 3.79 -9.38
N TRP A 7 4.07 3.20 -9.14
CA TRP A 7 4.58 2.99 -7.78
C TRP A 7 5.67 4.00 -7.48
N SER A 8 5.53 4.71 -6.35
CA SER A 8 6.65 5.50 -5.82
C SER A 8 7.80 4.57 -5.42
N LEU A 9 9.04 5.08 -5.46
CA LEU A 9 10.21 4.34 -4.97
C LEU A 9 10.02 3.88 -3.51
N ARG A 10 9.35 4.71 -2.71
CA ARG A 10 9.00 4.37 -1.32
C ARG A 10 8.07 3.16 -1.25
N ALA A 11 6.98 3.15 -2.00
CA ALA A 11 6.03 2.05 -2.00
C ALA A 11 6.66 0.73 -2.45
N GLN A 12 7.61 0.79 -3.40
CA GLN A 12 8.39 -0.37 -3.81
C GLN A 12 9.24 -0.91 -2.66
N ASN A 13 9.99 -0.02 -1.99
CA ASN A 13 10.85 -0.37 -0.85
C ASN A 13 10.04 -0.89 0.35
N ASP A 14 8.91 -0.25 0.67
CA ASP A 14 8.00 -0.68 1.72
C ASP A 14 7.52 -2.13 1.48
N ARG A 15 7.09 -2.42 0.24
CA ARG A 15 6.65 -3.77 -0.15
C ARG A 15 7.77 -4.79 0.00
N ILE A 16 8.98 -4.47 -0.48
CA ILE A 16 10.14 -5.36 -0.36
C ILE A 16 10.44 -5.64 1.12
N ALA A 17 10.58 -4.59 1.93
CA ALA A 17 10.90 -4.70 3.35
C ALA A 17 9.87 -5.54 4.13
N ILE A 18 8.57 -5.36 3.85
CA ILE A 18 7.49 -6.13 4.47
C ILE A 18 7.61 -7.62 4.11
N LEU A 19 7.84 -7.95 2.83
CA LEU A 19 7.90 -9.34 2.38
C LEU A 19 9.15 -10.05 2.89
N GLU A 20 10.30 -9.36 2.88
CA GLU A 20 11.57 -9.87 3.40
C GLU A 20 11.52 -10.11 4.90
N TYR A 21 10.90 -9.20 5.66
CA TYR A 21 10.69 -9.35 7.09
C TYR A 21 10.02 -10.69 7.43
N TRP A 22 8.92 -11.01 6.72
CA TRP A 22 8.19 -12.26 6.97
C TRP A 22 8.91 -13.50 6.49
N ILE A 23 9.68 -13.42 5.40
CA ILE A 23 10.56 -14.52 4.96
C ILE A 23 11.56 -14.85 6.08
N LYS A 24 12.22 -13.82 6.61
CA LYS A 24 13.22 -13.96 7.68
C LYS A 24 12.59 -14.45 8.99
N ARG A 25 11.46 -13.88 9.39
CA ARG A 25 10.77 -14.21 10.65
C ARG A 25 10.21 -15.63 10.65
N ASN A 26 9.55 -16.04 9.57
CA ASN A 26 8.88 -17.33 9.49
C ASN A 26 9.81 -18.45 8.98
N LYS A 27 11.02 -18.11 8.54
CA LYS A 27 11.98 -19.04 7.89
C LYS A 27 11.37 -19.76 6.68
N SER A 28 10.36 -19.14 6.04
CA SER A 28 9.63 -19.67 4.89
C SER A 28 9.01 -18.51 4.11
N ASN A 29 8.86 -18.69 2.79
CA ASN A 29 8.26 -17.69 1.90
C ASN A 29 6.75 -17.84 1.71
N GLU A 30 6.11 -18.84 2.32
CA GLU A 30 4.69 -19.13 2.08
C GLU A 30 3.78 -17.96 2.47
N TYR A 31 3.99 -17.41 3.66
CA TYR A 31 3.24 -16.24 4.14
C TYR A 31 3.49 -15.02 3.25
N SER A 32 4.74 -14.74 2.88
CA SER A 32 5.09 -13.60 2.02
C SER A 32 4.48 -13.74 0.63
N LYS A 33 4.43 -14.94 0.05
CA LYS A 33 3.72 -15.19 -1.22
C LYS A 33 2.23 -14.88 -1.10
N LYS A 34 1.57 -15.38 -0.06
CA LYS A 34 0.16 -15.12 0.22
C LYS A 34 -0.11 -13.62 0.41
N LEU A 35 0.73 -12.93 1.19
CA LEU A 35 0.61 -11.49 1.42
C LEU A 35 0.83 -10.68 0.14
N ASN A 36 1.82 -11.04 -0.66
CA ASN A 36 2.10 -10.39 -1.94
C ASN A 36 0.93 -10.51 -2.92
N ASN A 37 0.26 -11.66 -2.96
CA ASN A 37 -0.93 -11.84 -3.77
C ASN A 37 -2.07 -10.93 -3.30
N LEU A 38 -2.27 -10.79 -1.98
CA LEU A 38 -3.27 -9.84 -1.45
C LEU A 38 -2.97 -8.40 -1.84
N PHE A 39 -1.71 -7.98 -1.85
CA PHE A 39 -1.34 -6.65 -2.37
C PHE A 39 -1.66 -6.51 -3.86
N LYS A 40 -1.34 -7.51 -4.69
CA LYS A 40 -1.65 -7.48 -6.13
C LYS A 40 -3.15 -7.36 -6.39
N GLU A 41 -3.97 -8.16 -5.71
CA GLU A 41 -5.43 -8.11 -5.84
C GLU A 41 -5.98 -6.75 -5.38
N ALA A 42 -5.48 -6.23 -4.25
CA ALA A 42 -5.89 -4.91 -3.78
C ALA A 42 -5.54 -3.79 -4.78
N ILE A 43 -4.36 -3.84 -5.40
CA ILE A 43 -3.92 -2.88 -6.40
C ILE A 43 -4.76 -2.97 -7.68
N LYS A 44 -5.13 -4.19 -8.10
CA LYS A 44 -6.06 -4.38 -9.23
C LYS A 44 -7.42 -3.75 -8.94
N LEU A 45 -7.97 -3.99 -7.74
CA LEU A 45 -9.23 -3.37 -7.31
C LEU A 45 -9.14 -1.85 -7.24
N ILE A 46 -8.01 -1.30 -6.80
CA ILE A 46 -7.78 0.16 -6.81
C ILE A 46 -7.75 0.68 -8.25
N ALA A 47 -7.10 -0.03 -9.18
CA ALA A 47 -7.05 0.36 -10.59
C ALA A 47 -8.43 0.38 -11.26
N GLU A 48 -9.28 -0.60 -10.93
CA GLU A 48 -10.65 -0.74 -11.45
C GLU A 48 -11.63 0.21 -10.76
N HIS A 49 -11.47 0.42 -9.45
CA HIS A 49 -12.33 1.24 -8.60
C HIS A 49 -11.48 2.22 -7.77
N PRO A 50 -10.98 3.32 -8.37
CA PRO A 50 -10.04 4.23 -7.69
C PRO A 50 -10.58 4.80 -6.38
N GLU A 51 -11.89 4.96 -6.24
CA GLU A 51 -12.52 5.55 -5.05
C GLU A 51 -12.76 4.54 -3.91
N ILE A 52 -12.40 3.26 -4.08
CA ILE A 52 -12.66 2.20 -3.09
C ILE A 52 -11.95 2.38 -1.74
N GLY A 53 -10.84 3.11 -1.71
CA GLY A 53 -10.12 3.47 -0.48
C GLY A 53 -10.81 4.62 0.25
N LYS A 54 -10.66 4.65 1.57
CA LYS A 54 -11.19 5.75 2.40
C LYS A 54 -10.41 7.03 2.09
N PRO A 55 -11.07 8.15 1.75
CA PRO A 55 -10.38 9.43 1.59
C PRO A 55 -9.80 9.87 2.93
N THR A 56 -8.68 10.58 2.87
CA THR A 56 -8.09 11.23 4.03
C THR A 56 -8.29 12.73 3.91
N ASP A 57 -8.35 13.42 5.04
CA ASP A 57 -8.53 14.89 5.08
C ASP A 57 -7.29 15.65 4.59
N LYS A 58 -6.24 14.92 4.17
CA LYS A 58 -4.94 15.48 3.80
C LYS A 58 -4.52 15.01 2.40
N TYR A 59 -4.10 15.97 1.57
CA TYR A 59 -3.34 15.75 0.32
C TYR A 59 -4.01 14.85 -0.73
N ASP A 60 -5.35 14.83 -0.81
CA ASP A 60 -6.11 13.98 -1.75
C ASP A 60 -5.73 12.48 -1.71
N ALA A 61 -5.13 12.05 -0.60
CA ALA A 61 -4.70 10.68 -0.42
C ALA A 61 -5.88 9.82 0.03
N ARG A 62 -5.84 8.55 -0.37
CA ARG A 62 -6.80 7.51 -0.01
C ARG A 62 -6.08 6.31 0.59
N ILE A 63 -6.77 5.62 1.49
CA ILE A 63 -6.24 4.45 2.19
C ILE A 63 -7.09 3.23 1.88
N LYS A 64 -6.46 2.19 1.34
CA LYS A 64 -7.04 0.85 1.24
C LYS A 64 -6.41 -0.05 2.30
N ILE A 65 -7.25 -0.62 3.16
CA ILE A 65 -6.82 -1.58 4.18
C ILE A 65 -6.71 -2.97 3.56
N VAL A 66 -5.58 -3.65 3.78
CA VAL A 66 -5.30 -5.03 3.35
C VAL A 66 -4.67 -5.77 4.52
N ARG A 67 -5.49 -6.56 5.25
CA ARG A 67 -5.10 -7.12 6.56
C ARG A 67 -4.63 -6.00 7.51
N ASP A 68 -3.42 -6.12 8.05
CA ASP A 68 -2.77 -5.15 8.94
C ASP A 68 -1.94 -4.11 8.17
N TYR A 69 -2.20 -3.94 6.87
CA TYR A 69 -1.44 -3.03 6.02
C TYR A 69 -2.34 -1.98 5.40
N LEU A 70 -1.80 -0.78 5.24
CA LEU A 70 -2.45 0.37 4.64
C LEU A 70 -1.74 0.67 3.32
N ILE A 71 -2.44 0.48 2.21
CA ILE A 71 -1.99 0.97 0.90
C ILE A 71 -2.46 2.40 0.79
N ILE A 72 -1.50 3.33 0.75
CA ILE A 72 -1.74 4.76 0.63
C ILE A 72 -1.54 5.13 -0.84
N TYR A 73 -2.54 5.74 -1.46
CA TYR A 73 -2.49 6.10 -2.86
C TYR A 73 -3.23 7.40 -3.15
N GLU A 74 -2.94 8.01 -4.29
CA GLU A 74 -3.65 9.19 -4.81
C GLU A 74 -4.21 8.88 -6.19
N ILE A 75 -5.38 9.46 -6.48
CA ILE A 75 -6.00 9.37 -7.80
C ILE A 75 -5.57 10.60 -8.59
N LYS A 76 -4.91 10.41 -9.73
CA LYS A 76 -4.66 11.47 -10.71
C LYS A 76 -5.59 11.33 -11.91
N LYS A 77 -5.52 12.31 -12.82
CA LYS A 77 -6.32 12.34 -14.04
C LYS A 77 -6.11 11.06 -14.87
N GLU A 78 -4.85 10.66 -15.08
CA GLU A 78 -4.50 9.57 -16.00
C GLU A 78 -4.09 8.27 -15.29
N ASN A 79 -3.63 8.36 -14.04
CA ASN A 79 -3.07 7.23 -13.31
C ASN A 79 -3.47 7.23 -11.83
N ILE A 80 -3.07 6.16 -11.15
CA ILE A 80 -3.10 6.03 -9.70
C ILE A 80 -1.67 5.90 -9.22
N ASN A 81 -1.27 6.76 -8.29
CA ASN A 81 0.07 6.69 -7.70
C ASN A 81 -0.02 6.00 -6.34
N ILE A 82 0.66 4.87 -6.20
CA ILE A 82 0.84 4.21 -4.92
C ILE A 82 1.99 4.92 -4.20
N LEU A 83 1.66 5.57 -3.09
CA LEU A 83 2.56 6.44 -2.36
C LEU A 83 3.39 5.65 -1.34
N SER A 84 2.77 4.72 -0.61
CA SER A 84 3.42 3.91 0.43
C SER A 84 2.58 2.69 0.79
N ILE A 85 3.23 1.65 1.33
CA ILE A 85 2.55 0.53 2.01
C ILE A 85 2.99 0.53 3.47
N TRP A 86 2.07 0.83 4.37
CA TRP A 86 2.36 0.95 5.80
C TRP A 86 1.89 -0.26 6.59
N ASP A 87 2.69 -0.76 7.53
CA ASP A 87 2.27 -1.79 8.48
C ASP A 87 1.64 -1.14 9.72
N SER A 88 0.32 -1.29 9.89
CA SER A 88 -0.42 -0.63 10.97
C SER A 88 -0.11 -1.18 12.36
N ARG A 89 0.68 -2.26 12.48
CA ARG A 89 1.17 -2.78 13.77
C ARG A 89 2.44 -2.09 14.24
N GLN A 90 3.08 -1.30 13.37
CA GLN A 90 4.20 -0.46 13.78
C GLN A 90 3.71 0.73 14.61
N ASN A 91 4.64 1.36 15.34
CA ASN A 91 4.33 2.52 16.19
C ASN A 91 3.54 3.58 15.38
N PRO A 92 2.31 3.93 15.80
CA PRO A 92 1.43 4.84 15.06
C PRO A 92 2.01 6.25 14.91
N GLU A 93 2.91 6.69 15.79
CA GLU A 93 3.56 8.00 15.64
C GLU A 93 4.40 8.10 14.35
N LYS A 94 4.91 6.97 13.83
CA LYS A 94 5.67 6.96 12.56
C LYS A 94 4.78 7.23 11.34
N ILE A 95 3.48 6.93 11.39
CA ILE A 95 2.57 7.18 10.27
C ILE A 95 2.26 8.68 10.12
N LYS A 96 2.27 9.44 11.23
CA LYS A 96 1.99 10.89 11.20
C LYS A 96 3.02 11.66 10.38
N PHE A 97 4.27 11.16 10.28
CA PHE A 97 5.31 11.72 9.44
C PHE A 97 5.07 11.47 7.94
N LEU A 98 4.41 10.35 7.58
CA LEU A 98 4.05 10.06 6.18
C LEU A 98 2.98 11.01 5.64
N LEU A 99 2.13 11.51 6.53
CA LEU A 99 1.01 12.40 6.25
C LEU A 99 1.31 13.85 6.70
N ARG A 100 2.59 14.23 6.77
CA ARG A 100 3.05 15.60 6.95
C ARG A 100 4.05 15.90 5.84
N LYS A 101 3.68 16.80 4.95
CA LYS A 101 4.63 17.60 4.17
C LYS A 101 4.39 19.04 4.52
#